data_AF-A0A1S3RBC6-F1
#
_entry.id   AF-A0A1S3RBC6-F1
#
_cell.length_a   1.000
_cell.length_b   1.000
_cell.length_c   1.000
_cell.angle_alpha   90.00
_cell.angle_beta   90.00
_cell.angle_gamma   90.00
#
_symmetry.space_group_name_H-M   'P 1'
#
loop_
_entity.id
_entity.type
_entity.pdbx_description
1 polymer ?
#
loop_
_entity_poly.entity_id
_entity_poly.type
_entity_poly.pdbx_seq_one_letter_code
_entity_poly.pdbx_strand_id
1 'polypeptide(L)'
;MYTKQNKAVITKQNEQEAICTDSHTDMHPLTGGLIAFSTLDGRPSAHDFDNSPVLQDWVTATDIKVAFSRLHTFGDENEDDSELARDSYFYAVSDLQVGGRCKCNGHASKCVKDREGNLVCECKHNTAGPECDRCKPFHYDRPWQRATAREANECVGKSTIYLCNPQLCAITYFFEI
;
A
#
# COMPACT_ATOMS: atom_id res chain seq x y z
N MET A 1 -2.55 -10.63 -24.63
CA MET A 1 -2.00 -9.41 -24.02
C MET A 1 -2.28 -9.48 -22.52
N TYR A 2 -1.24 -9.37 -21.68
CA TYR A 2 -1.21 -9.63 -20.22
C TYR A 2 -1.58 -11.02 -19.69
N THR A 3 -2.12 -11.94 -20.49
CA THR A 3 -2.36 -13.36 -20.10
C THR A 3 -3.17 -13.49 -18.80
N LYS A 4 -4.17 -12.61 -18.62
CA LYS A 4 -5.06 -12.58 -17.46
C LYS A 4 -6.50 -12.80 -17.91
N GLN A 5 -7.27 -13.53 -17.11
CA GLN A 5 -8.69 -13.71 -17.34
C GLN A 5 -9.42 -12.37 -17.13
N ASN A 6 -10.30 -12.01 -18.06
CA ASN A 6 -11.17 -10.85 -17.93
C ASN A 6 -12.18 -11.08 -16.80
N LYS A 7 -12.28 -10.10 -15.88
CA LYS A 7 -13.18 -10.11 -14.71
C LYS A 7 -13.05 -11.39 -13.87
N ALA A 8 -11.81 -11.80 -13.61
CA ALA A 8 -11.53 -12.91 -12.70
C ALA A 8 -12.14 -12.65 -11.32
N VAL A 9 -12.75 -13.68 -10.72
CA VAL A 9 -13.36 -13.60 -9.40
C VAL A 9 -12.28 -13.58 -8.33
N ILE A 10 -12.37 -12.62 -7.40
CA ILE A 10 -11.51 -12.56 -6.22
C ILE A 10 -12.15 -13.39 -5.10
N THR A 11 -11.40 -14.34 -4.58
CA THR A 11 -11.73 -15.22 -3.47
C THR A 11 -10.79 -14.94 -2.30
N LYS A 12 -11.07 -15.50 -1.12
CA LYS A 12 -10.17 -15.36 0.05
C LYS A 12 -8.75 -15.87 -0.21
N GLN A 13 -8.59 -16.78 -1.16
CA GLN A 13 -7.32 -17.42 -1.48
C GLN A 13 -6.43 -16.57 -2.40
N ASN A 14 -6.99 -15.63 -3.16
CA ASN A 14 -6.26 -14.81 -4.13
C ASN A 14 -6.54 -13.31 -3.97
N GLU A 15 -6.74 -12.85 -2.73
CA GLU A 15 -6.98 -11.44 -2.40
C GLU A 15 -5.81 -10.49 -2.67
N GLN A 16 -4.66 -10.99 -3.12
CA GLN A 16 -3.54 -10.15 -3.60
C GLN A 16 -3.35 -10.27 -5.12
N GLU A 17 -4.30 -10.89 -5.82
CA GLU A 17 -4.19 -11.00 -7.26
C GLU A 17 -4.68 -9.72 -7.95
N ALA A 18 -3.88 -9.26 -8.92
CA ALA A 18 -4.29 -8.23 -9.87
C ALA A 18 -5.24 -8.82 -10.91
N ILE A 19 -6.38 -8.14 -11.11
CA ILE A 19 -7.42 -8.51 -12.06
C ILE A 19 -7.32 -7.70 -13.35
N CYS A 20 -7.88 -8.24 -14.43
CA CYS A 20 -8.04 -7.54 -15.71
C CYS A 20 -9.53 -7.26 -15.93
N THR A 21 -9.89 -6.07 -16.41
CA THR A 21 -11.27 -5.71 -16.75
C THR A 21 -11.32 -4.83 -17.99
N ASP A 22 -12.43 -4.89 -18.71
CA ASP A 22 -12.78 -4.04 -19.84
C ASP A 22 -13.72 -2.88 -19.46
N SER A 23 -14.10 -2.76 -18.17
CA SER A 23 -15.10 -1.77 -17.72
C SER A 23 -14.78 -0.30 -18.04
N HIS A 24 -13.51 0.02 -18.33
CA HIS A 24 -13.06 1.38 -18.65
C HIS A 24 -12.23 1.41 -19.94
N THR A 25 -12.43 0.44 -20.84
CA THR A 25 -11.71 0.37 -22.13
C THR A 25 -12.54 0.88 -23.29
N ASP A 26 -13.70 1.47 -23.03
CA ASP A 26 -14.50 2.09 -24.09
C ASP A 26 -13.84 3.39 -24.54
N MET A 27 -13.81 3.60 -25.86
CA MET A 27 -13.20 4.78 -26.47
C MET A 27 -13.95 6.08 -26.12
N HIS A 28 -15.22 5.98 -25.72
CA HIS A 28 -16.05 7.12 -25.38
C HIS A 28 -16.10 7.33 -23.86
N PRO A 29 -16.04 8.59 -23.39
CA PRO A 29 -15.89 9.82 -24.17
C PRO A 29 -14.45 10.02 -24.70
N LEU A 30 -14.31 10.64 -25.88
CA LEU A 30 -13.00 10.93 -26.49
C LEU A 30 -12.12 11.87 -25.66
N THR A 31 -12.72 12.68 -24.80
CA THR A 31 -12.04 13.60 -23.88
C THR A 31 -12.69 13.53 -22.51
N GLY A 32 -11.89 13.62 -21.46
CA GLY A 32 -12.39 13.58 -20.08
C GLY A 32 -12.82 12.18 -19.61
N GLY A 33 -12.37 11.12 -20.30
CA GLY A 33 -12.50 9.75 -19.81
C GLY A 33 -11.84 9.61 -18.42
N LEU A 34 -12.48 8.86 -17.53
CA LEU A 34 -12.03 8.64 -16.16
C LEU A 34 -11.79 7.16 -15.93
N ILE A 35 -10.60 6.82 -15.44
CA ILE A 35 -10.27 5.48 -14.98
C ILE A 35 -10.06 5.56 -13.46
N ALA A 36 -10.92 4.88 -12.71
CA ALA A 36 -10.80 4.78 -11.27
C ALA A 36 -10.45 3.33 -10.88
N PHE A 37 -9.38 3.19 -10.11
CA PHE A 37 -8.99 1.91 -9.52
C PHE A 37 -9.07 1.99 -8.00
N SER A 38 -9.93 1.16 -7.41
CA SER A 38 -10.05 1.01 -5.96
C SER A 38 -9.36 -0.28 -5.54
N THR A 39 -8.35 -0.17 -4.68
CA THR A 39 -7.51 -1.32 -4.28
C THR A 39 -8.29 -2.41 -3.55
N LEU A 40 -9.35 -2.04 -2.82
CA LEU A 40 -10.17 -2.95 -2.01
C LEU A 40 -11.45 -3.41 -2.71
N ASP A 41 -11.73 -2.92 -3.92
CA ASP A 41 -12.96 -3.27 -4.64
C ASP A 41 -13.00 -4.77 -4.99
N GLY A 42 -14.17 -5.37 -4.77
CA GLY A 42 -14.40 -6.80 -4.97
C GLY A 42 -13.62 -7.75 -4.04
N ARG A 43 -12.87 -7.27 -3.04
CA ARG A 43 -12.07 -8.13 -2.15
C ARG A 43 -12.86 -8.59 -0.91
N PRO A 44 -13.04 -9.90 -0.70
CA PRO A 44 -13.85 -10.44 0.40
C PRO A 44 -13.54 -9.88 1.80
N SER A 45 -12.28 -9.66 2.15
CA SER A 45 -11.86 -9.22 3.48
C SER A 45 -11.81 -7.70 3.64
N ALA A 46 -12.28 -6.93 2.64
CA ALA A 46 -12.23 -5.46 2.69
C ALA A 46 -12.99 -4.85 3.88
N HIS A 47 -14.09 -5.49 4.30
CA HIS A 47 -14.89 -5.08 5.46
C HIS A 47 -14.18 -5.29 6.80
N ASP A 48 -13.17 -6.17 6.84
CA ASP A 48 -12.37 -6.50 8.03
C ASP A 48 -10.88 -6.20 7.79
N PHE A 49 -10.61 -5.09 7.10
CA PHE A 49 -9.27 -4.69 6.69
C PHE A 49 -8.29 -4.59 7.86
N ASP A 50 -8.74 -4.10 9.02
CA ASP A 50 -7.90 -3.94 10.22
C ASP A 50 -7.32 -5.26 10.73
N ASN A 51 -7.97 -6.39 10.44
CA ASN A 51 -7.51 -7.73 10.83
C ASN A 51 -7.02 -8.58 9.64
N SER A 52 -7.00 -8.04 8.42
CA SER A 52 -6.51 -8.73 7.22
C SER A 52 -5.09 -8.31 6.86
N PRO A 53 -4.04 -9.03 7.33
CA PRO A 53 -2.66 -8.71 6.94
C PRO A 53 -2.44 -8.83 5.42
N VAL A 54 -3.19 -9.73 4.77
CA VAL A 54 -3.17 -9.94 3.32
C VAL A 54 -3.56 -8.66 2.57
N LEU A 55 -4.65 -8.00 3.00
CA LEU A 55 -5.08 -6.76 2.36
C LEU A 55 -4.25 -5.56 2.80
N GLN A 56 -3.75 -5.54 4.04
CA GLN A 56 -2.85 -4.50 4.52
C GLN A 56 -1.56 -4.45 3.69
N ASP A 57 -1.03 -5.61 3.31
CA ASP A 57 0.12 -5.73 2.42
C ASP A 57 -0.26 -5.35 0.98
N TRP A 58 -1.39 -5.85 0.46
CA TRP A 58 -1.88 -5.54 -0.89
C TRP A 58 -1.99 -4.03 -1.20
N VAL A 59 -2.45 -3.23 -0.24
CA VAL A 59 -2.60 -1.78 -0.41
C VAL A 59 -1.33 -0.98 -0.11
N THR A 60 -0.26 -1.64 0.33
CA THR A 60 1.01 -1.00 0.62
C THR A 60 1.81 -0.83 -0.67
N ALA A 61 2.20 0.40 -0.98
CA ALA A 61 3.07 0.71 -2.12
C ALA A 61 3.98 1.90 -1.79
N THR A 62 5.20 1.86 -2.33
CA THR A 62 6.14 3.00 -2.31
C THR A 62 6.07 3.80 -3.61
N ASP A 63 5.86 3.09 -4.72
CA ASP A 63 5.92 3.64 -6.07
C ASP A 63 4.75 3.09 -6.90
N ILE A 64 4.21 3.94 -7.78
CA ILE A 64 3.13 3.58 -8.69
C ILE A 64 3.60 3.82 -10.13
N LYS A 65 3.38 2.82 -10.98
CA LYS A 65 3.66 2.90 -12.41
C LYS A 65 2.39 2.64 -13.21
N VAL A 66 2.04 3.60 -14.07
CA VAL A 66 0.98 3.45 -15.07
C VAL A 66 1.63 3.22 -16.43
N ALA A 67 1.19 2.19 -17.15
CA ALA A 67 1.71 1.85 -18.46
C ALA A 67 0.57 1.75 -19.48
N PHE A 68 0.53 2.67 -20.44
CA PHE A 68 -0.40 2.61 -21.55
C PHE A 68 0.20 1.76 -22.68
N SER A 69 -0.49 0.71 -23.11
CA SER A 69 0.09 -0.29 -24.02
C SER A 69 -0.58 -0.40 -25.38
N ARG A 70 -1.81 0.08 -25.54
CA ARG A 70 -2.48 0.15 -26.85
C ARG A 70 -3.40 1.37 -26.91
N LEU A 71 -3.33 2.09 -28.03
CA LEU A 71 -4.24 3.18 -28.38
C LEU A 71 -5.52 2.62 -29.02
N HIS A 72 -6.64 3.29 -28.80
CA HIS A 72 -7.85 3.05 -29.60
C HIS A 72 -7.65 3.57 -31.02
N THR A 73 -8.19 2.85 -31.99
CA THR A 73 -8.21 3.22 -33.41
C THR A 73 -9.65 3.26 -33.90
N PHE A 74 -9.95 4.09 -34.91
CA PHE A 74 -11.31 4.21 -35.46
C PHE A 74 -11.61 3.16 -36.54
N GLY A 75 -10.75 2.15 -36.72
CA GLY A 75 -10.87 1.15 -37.79
C GLY A 75 -10.30 1.63 -39.14
N ASP A 76 -9.60 2.75 -39.13
CA ASP A 76 -8.87 3.41 -40.23
C ASP A 76 -7.44 2.87 -40.41
N GLU A 77 -7.04 1.85 -39.65
CA GLU A 77 -5.70 1.26 -39.66
C GLU A 77 -5.24 0.77 -41.07
N ASN A 78 -6.17 0.61 -42.02
CA ASN A 78 -5.90 0.06 -43.36
C ASN A 78 -5.96 1.08 -44.50
N GLU A 79 -6.30 2.35 -44.24
CA GLU A 79 -6.44 3.39 -45.28
C GLU A 79 -5.94 4.76 -44.79
N ASP A 80 -4.67 4.86 -44.39
CA ASP A 80 -3.81 6.00 -44.75
C ASP A 80 -2.45 5.87 -44.03
N ASP A 81 -1.38 5.72 -44.81
CA ASP A 81 0.00 5.94 -44.36
C ASP A 81 0.27 7.46 -44.24
N SER A 82 -0.76 8.22 -43.85
CA SER A 82 -0.75 9.67 -43.70
C SER A 82 -0.15 10.02 -42.35
N GLU A 83 0.90 10.82 -42.38
CA GLU A 83 1.55 11.43 -41.20
C GLU A 83 0.51 12.03 -40.23
N LEU A 84 -0.59 12.57 -40.77
CA LEU A 84 -1.70 13.17 -40.01
C LEU A 84 -2.50 12.16 -39.16
N ALA A 85 -2.68 10.93 -39.63
CA ALA A 85 -3.38 9.90 -38.87
C ALA A 85 -2.53 9.48 -37.65
N ARG A 86 -1.22 9.32 -37.84
CA ARG A 86 -0.29 8.96 -36.76
C ARG A 86 -0.18 10.04 -35.70
N ASP A 87 -0.25 11.31 -36.09
CA ASP A 87 -0.22 12.45 -35.17
C ASP A 87 -1.52 12.59 -34.34
N SER A 88 -2.62 11.98 -34.77
CA SER A 88 -3.90 12.02 -34.06
C SER A 88 -4.02 11.01 -32.92
N TYR A 89 -3.20 9.95 -32.92
CA TYR A 89 -3.22 8.87 -31.94
C TYR A 89 -2.11 9.03 -30.90
N PHE A 90 -2.43 9.64 -29.76
CA PHE A 90 -1.50 9.81 -28.65
C PHE A 90 -2.19 9.61 -27.29
N TYR A 91 -1.41 9.34 -26.26
CA TYR A 91 -1.92 9.33 -24.89
C TYR A 91 -1.82 10.73 -24.29
N ALA A 92 -2.91 11.20 -23.70
CA ALA A 92 -2.93 12.43 -22.92
C ALA A 92 -3.69 12.19 -21.61
N VAL A 93 -3.13 12.69 -20.51
CA VAL A 93 -3.72 12.59 -19.17
C VAL A 93 -3.71 13.99 -18.58
N SER A 94 -4.88 14.48 -18.20
CA SER A 94 -5.03 15.80 -17.58
C SER A 94 -4.64 15.79 -16.11
N ASP A 95 -4.95 14.71 -15.39
CA ASP A 95 -4.71 14.59 -13.96
C ASP A 95 -4.45 13.13 -13.56
N LEU A 96 -3.53 12.94 -12.61
CA LEU A 96 -3.19 11.64 -12.04
C LEU A 96 -3.19 11.75 -10.52
N GLN A 97 -4.13 11.05 -9.89
CA GLN A 97 -4.27 11.03 -8.43
C GLN A 97 -4.01 9.64 -7.87
N VAL A 98 -3.21 9.58 -6.81
CA VAL A 98 -3.00 8.38 -5.99
C VAL A 98 -3.48 8.68 -4.59
N GLY A 99 -4.70 8.25 -4.29
CA GLY A 99 -5.31 8.41 -2.97
C GLY A 99 -4.73 7.40 -1.97
N GLY A 100 -4.30 7.89 -0.80
CA GLY A 100 -3.73 7.03 0.22
C GLY A 100 -3.42 7.79 1.52
N ARG A 101 -2.83 7.06 2.47
CA ARG A 101 -2.29 7.60 3.72
C ARG A 101 -0.94 6.97 4.00
N CYS A 102 -0.09 7.67 4.73
CA CYS A 102 1.14 7.08 5.25
C CYS A 102 0.87 5.79 6.05
N LYS A 103 1.66 4.76 5.79
CA LYS A 103 1.62 3.51 6.55
C LYS A 103 2.41 3.67 7.86
N CYS A 104 1.69 4.00 8.93
CA CYS A 104 2.26 4.14 10.28
C CYS A 104 1.75 3.08 11.26
N ASN A 105 1.15 1.99 10.75
CA ASN A 105 0.57 0.90 11.55
C ASN A 105 -0.40 1.36 12.66
N GLY A 106 -1.02 2.54 12.50
CA GLY A 106 -1.91 3.16 13.49
C GLY A 106 -1.20 3.76 14.71
N HIS A 107 0.13 3.86 14.70
CA HIS A 107 0.92 4.45 15.79
C HIS A 107 1.44 5.87 15.49
N ALA A 108 0.98 6.53 14.44
CA ALA A 108 1.23 7.95 14.21
C ALA A 108 0.02 8.62 13.54
N SER A 109 -0.18 9.91 13.83
CA SER A 109 -1.24 10.72 13.23
C SER A 109 -0.79 11.53 12.02
N LYS A 110 0.53 11.61 11.76
CA LYS A 110 1.12 12.35 10.64
C LYS A 110 2.48 11.80 10.25
N CYS A 111 2.90 12.11 9.03
CA CYS A 111 4.26 11.94 8.53
C CYS A 111 5.01 13.26 8.49
N VAL A 112 6.32 13.20 8.69
CA VAL A 112 7.23 14.35 8.64
C VAL A 112 8.48 13.96 7.84
N LYS A 113 9.22 14.96 7.33
CA LYS A 113 10.53 14.70 6.73
C LYS A 113 11.58 14.53 7.82
N ASP A 114 12.42 13.50 7.71
CA ASP A 114 13.59 13.32 8.57
C ASP A 114 14.74 14.27 8.16
N ARG A 115 15.94 14.09 8.76
CA ARG A 115 17.10 14.95 8.50
C ARG A 115 17.68 14.72 7.10
N GLU A 116 17.49 13.52 6.58
CA GLU A 116 17.90 13.05 5.27
C GLU A 116 16.87 13.41 4.18
N GLY A 117 15.72 13.96 4.58
CA GLY A 117 14.64 14.40 3.69
C GLY A 117 13.61 13.32 3.34
N ASN A 118 13.71 12.12 3.91
CA ASN A 118 12.77 11.04 3.70
C ASN A 118 11.48 11.28 4.49
N LEU A 119 10.35 10.90 3.91
CA LEU A 119 9.06 10.97 4.59
C LEU A 119 8.91 9.78 5.55
N VAL A 120 8.85 10.04 6.85
CA VAL A 120 8.73 9.03 7.91
C VAL A 120 7.58 9.34 8.87
N CYS A 121 7.06 8.31 9.53
CA CYS A 121 6.01 8.48 10.53
C CYS A 121 6.51 9.18 11.80
N GLU A 122 5.73 10.11 12.35
CA GLU A 122 6.00 10.68 13.69
C GLU A 122 5.49 9.74 14.79
N CYS A 123 6.22 8.65 15.02
CA CYS A 123 5.77 7.53 15.86
C CYS A 123 5.44 7.90 17.32
N LYS A 124 4.30 7.36 17.80
CA LYS A 124 3.77 7.40 19.18
C LYS A 124 3.73 5.98 19.74
N HIS A 125 3.00 5.74 20.83
CA HIS A 125 2.77 4.39 21.39
C HIS A 125 4.07 3.60 21.67
N ASN A 126 5.15 4.30 22.00
CA ASN A 126 6.51 3.76 22.18
C ASN A 126 7.03 2.93 20.99
N THR A 127 6.58 3.24 19.79
CA THR A 127 7.04 2.62 18.54
C THR A 127 8.14 3.45 17.86
N ALA A 128 8.90 2.79 16.99
CA ALA A 128 9.99 3.33 16.20
C ALA A 128 10.06 2.66 14.84
N GLY A 129 10.95 3.16 13.98
CA GLY A 129 11.05 2.75 12.58
C GLY A 129 10.26 3.67 11.65
N PRO A 130 10.49 3.61 10.33
CA PRO A 130 9.86 4.52 9.37
C PRO A 130 8.35 4.37 9.32
N GLU A 131 7.82 3.17 9.60
CA GLU A 131 6.40 2.84 9.58
C GLU A 131 5.84 2.56 11.00
N CYS A 132 6.61 2.86 12.04
CA CYS A 132 6.29 2.49 13.43
C CYS A 132 6.11 0.96 13.61
N ASP A 133 6.97 0.20 12.94
CA ASP A 133 6.97 -1.26 12.76
C ASP A 133 7.72 -2.04 13.85
N ARG A 134 8.29 -1.33 14.83
CA ARG A 134 9.00 -1.95 15.96
C ARG A 134 8.84 -1.13 17.24
N CYS A 135 9.07 -1.77 18.38
CA CYS A 135 9.14 -1.06 19.65
C CYS A 135 10.44 -0.26 19.79
N LYS A 136 10.37 0.88 20.47
CA LYS A 136 11.54 1.63 20.93
C LYS A 136 12.38 0.76 21.86
N PRO A 137 13.68 1.04 21.98
CA PRO A 137 14.51 0.45 23.03
C PRO A 137 13.83 0.55 24.41
N PHE A 138 14.00 -0.50 25.22
CA PHE A 138 13.41 -0.67 26.55
C PHE A 138 11.89 -0.87 26.62
N HIS A 139 11.17 -0.89 25.48
CA HIS A 139 9.72 -1.13 25.42
C HIS A 139 9.38 -2.52 24.86
N TYR A 140 10.04 -3.55 25.39
CA TYR A 140 9.95 -4.94 24.91
C TYR A 140 9.24 -5.87 25.89
N ASP A 141 8.37 -5.35 26.76
CA ASP A 141 7.65 -6.17 27.75
C ASP A 141 6.57 -7.05 27.10
N ARG A 142 6.11 -6.66 25.90
CA ARG A 142 5.28 -7.50 25.02
C ARG A 142 5.71 -7.33 23.55
N PRO A 143 5.37 -8.28 22.67
CA PRO A 143 5.62 -8.16 21.24
C PRO A 143 4.95 -6.92 20.65
N TRP A 144 5.59 -6.33 19.64
CA TRP A 144 4.98 -5.28 18.83
C TRP A 144 3.77 -5.83 18.08
N GLN A 145 2.71 -5.01 17.96
CA GLN A 145 1.53 -5.30 17.15
C GLN A 145 1.00 -3.99 16.56
N ARG A 146 0.44 -4.07 15.35
CA ARG A 146 -0.29 -2.98 14.72
C ARG A 146 -1.50 -2.55 15.57
N ALA A 147 -1.80 -1.26 15.63
CA ALA A 147 -3.02 -0.76 16.27
C ALA A 147 -4.26 -1.13 15.45
N THR A 148 -5.34 -1.48 16.14
CA THR A 148 -6.67 -1.71 15.56
C THR A 148 -7.63 -0.60 16.02
N ALA A 149 -8.85 -0.57 15.45
CA ALA A 149 -9.90 0.32 15.95
C ALA A 149 -10.24 0.13 17.45
N ARG A 150 -9.94 -1.04 18.03
CA ARG A 150 -10.28 -1.37 19.43
C ARG A 150 -9.10 -1.22 20.39
N GLU A 151 -7.90 -1.57 19.93
CA GLU A 151 -6.71 -1.64 20.77
C GLU A 151 -5.54 -0.88 20.13
N ALA A 152 -4.97 0.08 20.86
CA ALA A 152 -3.86 0.89 20.38
C ALA A 152 -2.54 0.12 20.27
N ASN A 153 -2.43 -1.03 20.95
CA ASN A 153 -1.29 -1.94 20.90
C ASN A 153 0.07 -1.26 21.12
N GLU A 154 0.12 -0.35 22.09
CA GLU A 154 1.36 0.35 22.42
C GLU A 154 2.43 -0.56 23.02
N CYS A 155 3.69 -0.26 22.73
CA CYS A 155 4.81 -0.97 23.30
C CYS A 155 4.96 -0.60 24.79
N VAL A 156 5.16 -1.63 25.62
CA VAL A 156 5.18 -1.48 27.08
C VAL A 156 6.62 -1.53 27.57
N GLY A 157 6.98 -0.55 28.40
CA GLY A 157 8.28 -0.43 29.05
C GLY A 157 8.55 -1.62 29.97
N LYS A 158 9.75 -2.21 29.87
CA LYS A 158 10.18 -3.21 30.84
C LYS A 158 10.44 -2.54 32.19
N SER A 159 9.81 -3.01 33.25
CA SER A 159 10.22 -2.68 34.63
C SER A 159 11.48 -3.45 35.06
N THR A 160 11.87 -4.49 34.31
CA THR A 160 13.03 -5.35 34.57
C THR A 160 13.77 -5.65 33.27
N ILE A 161 15.05 -5.26 33.15
CA ILE A 161 15.87 -5.51 31.95
C ILE A 161 16.25 -7.00 31.88
N TYR A 162 15.51 -7.79 31.09
CA TYR A 162 16.00 -9.09 30.65
C TYR A 162 16.85 -8.91 29.39
N LEU A 163 18.18 -8.98 29.54
CA LEU A 163 19.10 -9.12 28.41
C LEU A 163 18.90 -10.51 27.80
N CYS A 164 18.23 -10.58 26.66
CA CYS A 164 18.08 -11.83 25.92
C CYS A 164 19.33 -12.05 25.08
N ASN A 165 20.32 -12.78 25.63
CA ASN A 165 21.44 -13.31 24.85
C ASN A 165 21.03 -14.70 24.31
N PRO A 166 21.06 -14.95 22.99
CA PRO A 166 20.68 -16.25 22.41
C PRO A 166 21.50 -17.45 22.92
N GLN A 167 22.65 -17.21 23.56
CA GLN A 167 23.50 -18.27 24.11
C GLN A 167 23.28 -18.52 25.62
N LEU A 168 22.79 -17.53 26.38
CA LEU A 168 22.71 -17.58 27.85
C LEU A 168 21.57 -16.67 28.34
N CYS A 169 20.43 -17.24 28.73
CA CYS A 169 19.46 -16.56 29.58
C CYS A 169 20.03 -16.43 30.99
N ALA A 170 20.96 -15.50 31.21
CA ALA A 170 21.41 -15.13 32.55
C ALA A 170 20.57 -13.95 33.04
N ILE A 171 19.78 -14.17 34.09
CA ILE A 171 19.00 -13.11 34.74
C ILE A 171 19.99 -12.16 35.43
N THR A 172 20.22 -10.99 34.84
CA THR A 172 20.90 -9.89 35.54
C THR A 172 19.82 -8.97 36.10
N TYR A 173 19.55 -9.08 37.40
CA TYR A 173 18.69 -8.11 38.09
C TYR A 173 19.46 -6.79 38.20
N PHE A 174 19.14 -5.81 37.35
CA PHE A 174 19.43 -4.42 37.65
C PHE A 174 18.21 -3.85 38.37
N PHE A 175 18.30 -3.76 39.69
CA PHE A 175 17.52 -2.79 40.46
C PHE A 175 18.21 -1.43 40.25
N GLU A 176 17.59 -0.51 39.51
CA GLU A 176 17.85 0.91 39.74
C GLU A 176 16.68 1.48 40.54
N ILE A 177 17.04 2.16 41.63
CA ILE A 177 16.16 2.88 42.55
C ILE A 177 15.58 4.09 41.82
#